data_AF-A0A7S1SVZ2-F1
#
_entry.id   AF-A0A7S1SVZ2-F1
#
_cell.length_a   1.000
_cell.length_b   1.000
_cell.length_c   1.000
_cell.angle_alpha   90.00
_cell.angle_beta   90.00
_cell.angle_gamma   90.00
#
_symmetry.space_group_name_H-M   'P 1'
#
loop_
_entity.id
_entity.type
_entity.pdbx_description
1 polymer ?
#
loop_
_entity_poly.entity_id
_entity_poly.type
_entity_poly.pdbx_seq_one_letter_code
_entity_poly.pdbx_strand_id
1 'polypeptide(L)'
;ERLLETRDGRRVALKPFLYNMESLAPEAAPPPVQACASSEAQLTVATMTSAQASVVASFTGALGHLLLSSASSSPILARTDLYPNFARTHPNQAENMRALVHFCQELGWSQVA
;
A
#
# COMPACT_ATOMS: atom_id res chain seq x y z
N GLU A 1 -25.88 -0.75 9.02
CA GLU A 1 -24.48 -1.15 8.78
C GLU A 1 -24.47 -2.23 7.70
N ARG A 2 -23.58 -2.14 6.70
CA ARG A 2 -23.48 -3.16 5.64
C ARG A 2 -22.56 -4.28 6.14
N LEU A 3 -23.12 -5.47 6.36
CA LEU A 3 -22.36 -6.66 6.73
C LEU A 3 -21.67 -7.23 5.50
N LEU A 4 -20.39 -7.56 5.62
CA LEU A 4 -19.65 -8.33 4.64
C LEU A 4 -19.74 -9.81 5.00
N GLU A 5 -19.87 -10.66 4.00
CA GLU A 5 -19.80 -12.10 4.17
C GLU A 5 -18.40 -12.57 3.76
N THR A 6 -17.72 -13.24 4.67
CA THR A 6 -16.42 -13.85 4.42
C THR A 6 -16.58 -15.14 3.63
N ARG A 7 -15.49 -15.65 3.06
CA ARG A 7 -15.51 -16.89 2.27
C ARG A 7 -15.95 -18.12 3.08
N ASP A 8 -15.76 -18.11 4.40
CA ASP A 8 -16.23 -19.11 5.36
C ASP A 8 -17.66 -18.86 5.87
N GLY A 9 -18.40 -17.91 5.28
CA GLY A 9 -19.81 -17.63 5.59
C GLY A 9 -20.04 -16.81 6.87
N ARG A 10 -18.98 -16.28 7.49
CA ARG A 10 -19.11 -15.39 8.64
C ARG A 10 -19.52 -13.99 8.20
N ARG A 11 -20.34 -13.33 9.00
CA ARG A 11 -20.73 -11.95 8.78
C ARG A 11 -19.87 -11.02 9.61
N VAL A 12 -19.20 -10.08 8.95
CA VAL A 12 -18.30 -9.10 9.57
C VAL A 12 -18.86 -7.70 9.32
N ALA A 13 -18.97 -6.90 10.38
CA ALA A 13 -19.27 -5.49 10.27
C ALA A 13 -17.96 -4.70 10.13
N LEU A 14 -17.83 -3.91 9.06
CA LEU A 14 -16.74 -2.95 8.94
C LEU A 14 -17.10 -1.68 9.72
N LYS A 15 -16.18 -1.22 10.56
CA LYS A 15 -16.25 0.08 11.24
C LYS A 15 -15.15 0.98 10.68
N PRO A 16 -15.40 1.71 9.58
CA PRO A 16 -14.36 2.51 8.96
C PRO A 16 -14.02 3.72 9.85
N PHE A 17 -12.73 3.96 10.03
CA PHE A 17 -12.21 5.20 10.59
C PHE A 17 -11.59 5.99 9.43
N LEU A 18 -12.15 7.17 9.15
CA LEU A 18 -11.80 7.95 7.96
C LEU A 18 -10.94 9.14 8.35
N TYR A 19 -9.80 9.28 7.67
CA TYR A 19 -8.95 10.46 7.75
C TYR A 19 -8.72 11.04 6.37
N ASN A 20 -8.76 12.38 6.30
CA ASN A 20 -8.35 13.10 5.10
C ASN A 20 -6.82 13.29 5.12
N MET A 21 -6.16 12.81 4.08
CA MET A 21 -4.72 13.00 3.87
C MET A 21 -4.54 14.06 2.78
N GLU A 22 -4.75 15.35 3.13
CA GLU A 22 -4.60 16.46 2.18
C GLU A 22 -3.15 16.64 1.74
N SER A 23 -2.22 16.38 2.64
CA SER A 23 -0.78 16.50 2.38
C SER A 23 -0.23 15.21 1.77
N LEU A 24 0.58 15.37 0.72
CA LEU A 24 1.38 14.31 0.13
C LEU A 24 2.75 14.14 0.82
N ALA A 25 3.05 14.99 1.80
CA ALA A 25 4.30 14.94 2.54
C ALA A 25 4.39 13.63 3.35
N PRO A 26 5.55 12.93 3.36
CA PRO A 26 5.73 11.68 4.09
C PRO A 26 5.41 11.79 5.59
N GLU A 27 5.78 12.91 6.22
CA GLU A 27 5.59 13.18 7.65
C GLU A 27 4.12 13.38 8.05
N ALA A 28 3.24 13.67 7.11
CA ALA A 28 1.81 13.82 7.38
C ALA A 28 1.07 12.46 7.47
N ALA A 29 1.71 11.37 7.03
CA ALA A 29 1.07 10.06 6.92
C ALA A 29 0.99 9.24 8.24
N PRO A 30 1.97 9.30 9.17
CA PRO A 30 1.92 8.53 10.42
C PRO A 30 0.78 8.90 11.38
N PRO A 31 0.45 10.19 11.66
CA PRO A 31 -0.56 10.51 12.67
C PRO A 31 -1.95 9.90 12.40
N PRO A 32 -2.51 9.95 11.17
CA PRO A 32 -3.75 9.25 10.85
C PRO A 32 -3.68 7.74 11.09
N VAL A 33 -2.56 7.12 10.75
CA VAL A 33 -2.36 5.67 10.91
C VAL A 33 -2.25 5.30 12.38
N GLN A 34 -1.57 6.11 13.18
CA GLN A 34 -1.49 5.93 14.63
C GLN A 34 -2.87 6.05 15.28
N ALA A 35 -3.70 7.00 14.84
CA ALA A 35 -5.04 7.15 15.35
C ALA A 35 -5.95 5.97 14.94
N CYS A 36 -5.81 5.43 13.73
CA CYS A 36 -6.44 4.17 13.33
C CYS A 36 -5.94 2.99 14.19
N ALA A 37 -4.63 2.90 14.46
CA ALA A 37 -4.09 1.81 15.27
C ALA A 37 -4.61 1.86 16.72
N SER A 38 -4.78 3.07 17.27
CA SER A 38 -5.31 3.29 18.61
C SER A 38 -6.78 2.90 18.77
N SER A 39 -7.53 2.75 17.67
CA SER A 39 -8.92 2.30 17.68
C SER A 39 -9.08 0.78 17.48
N GLU A 40 -8.02 0.02 17.75
CA GLU A 40 -7.94 -1.45 17.59
C GLU A 40 -8.08 -1.91 16.12
N ALA A 41 -7.92 -1.01 15.15
CA ALA A 41 -7.95 -1.37 13.74
C ALA A 41 -6.67 -2.13 13.35
N GLN A 42 -6.84 -3.33 12.80
CA GLN A 42 -5.72 -4.20 12.36
C GLN A 42 -5.29 -3.96 10.91
N LEU A 43 -6.07 -3.18 10.16
CA LEU A 43 -5.86 -2.92 8.74
C LEU A 43 -6.01 -1.43 8.46
N THR A 44 -4.99 -0.85 7.83
CA THR A 44 -5.06 0.49 7.25
C THR A 44 -5.14 0.38 5.73
N VAL A 45 -6.18 0.96 5.14
CA VAL A 45 -6.31 1.11 3.67
C VAL A 45 -6.13 2.59 3.34
N ALA A 46 -5.17 2.92 2.49
CA ALA A 46 -4.89 4.32 2.18
C ALA A 46 -4.40 4.53 0.74
N THR A 47 -4.79 5.68 0.19
CA THR A 47 -4.16 6.23 -1.00
C THR A 47 -2.91 6.99 -0.57
N MET A 48 -1.75 6.34 -0.72
CA MET A 48 -0.46 6.88 -0.28
C MET A 48 0.52 6.90 -1.44
N THR A 49 1.29 7.98 -1.53
CA THR A 49 2.48 8.00 -2.39
C THR A 49 3.49 6.93 -1.93
N SER A 50 4.44 6.58 -2.78
CA SER A 50 5.51 5.65 -2.39
C SER A 50 6.31 6.13 -1.17
N ALA A 51 6.51 7.45 -1.03
CA ALA A 51 7.25 8.03 0.09
C ALA A 51 6.46 8.00 1.40
N GLN A 52 5.16 8.28 1.35
CA GLN A 52 4.26 8.10 2.50
C GLN A 52 4.19 6.63 2.91
N ALA A 53 3.98 5.75 1.92
CA ALA A 53 3.88 4.32 2.16
C ALA A 53 5.15 3.74 2.80
N SER A 54 6.35 4.20 2.43
CA SER A 54 7.59 3.71 3.07
C SER A 54 7.71 4.10 4.55
N VAL A 55 7.28 5.30 4.93
CA VAL A 55 7.30 5.73 6.33
C VAL A 55 6.26 4.93 7.12
N VAL A 56 5.05 4.81 6.60
CA VAL A 56 3.94 4.13 7.28
C VAL A 56 4.13 2.62 7.31
N ALA A 57 4.73 2.00 6.29
CA ALA A 57 4.97 0.55 6.24
C ALA A 57 5.92 0.11 7.37
N SER A 58 6.98 0.88 7.64
CA SER A 58 7.87 0.62 8.78
C SER A 58 7.12 0.71 10.11
N PHE A 59 6.28 1.74 10.25
CA PHE A 59 5.49 1.97 11.46
C PHE A 59 4.46 0.86 11.71
N THR A 60 3.69 0.49 10.68
CA THR A 60 2.69 -0.60 10.74
C THR A 60 3.33 -1.97 10.92
N GLY A 61 4.53 -2.18 10.35
CA GLY A 61 5.36 -3.35 10.63
C GLY A 61 5.64 -3.52 12.13
N ALA A 62 6.09 -2.45 12.80
CA ALA A 62 6.37 -2.48 14.24
C ALA A 62 5.11 -2.72 15.10
N LEU A 63 3.94 -2.29 14.65
CA LEU A 63 2.66 -2.50 15.34
C LEU A 63 2.01 -3.86 15.04
N GLY A 64 2.52 -4.64 14.08
CA GLY A 64 1.86 -5.86 13.63
C GLY A 64 0.59 -5.61 12.80
N HIS A 65 0.42 -4.40 12.27
CA HIS A 65 -0.76 -3.98 11.52
C HIS A 65 -0.51 -4.10 10.01
N LEU A 66 -1.54 -4.45 9.25
CA LEU A 66 -1.46 -4.50 7.79
C LEU A 66 -1.66 -3.11 7.18
N LEU A 67 -0.81 -2.76 6.22
CA LEU A 67 -0.95 -1.57 5.38
C LEU A 67 -1.27 -1.99 3.95
N LEU A 68 -2.42 -1.57 3.43
CA LEU A 68 -2.79 -1.69 2.02
C LEU A 68 -2.77 -0.33 1.35
N SER A 69 -1.87 -0.15 0.38
CA SER A 69 -1.75 1.08 -0.40
C SER A 69 -2.33 0.94 -1.81
N SER A 70 -3.14 1.92 -2.24
CA SER A 70 -3.75 1.94 -3.60
C SER A 70 -2.94 2.70 -4.65
N ALA A 71 -1.90 3.44 -4.28
CA ALA A 71 -1.19 4.36 -5.18
C ALA A 71 0.35 4.24 -5.16
N SER A 72 0.93 3.44 -4.27
CA SER A 72 2.39 3.30 -4.17
C SER A 72 2.95 2.32 -5.19
N SER A 73 3.91 2.77 -5.97
CA SER A 73 4.48 2.01 -7.09
C SER A 73 5.96 1.66 -6.90
N SER A 74 6.63 2.17 -5.86
CA SER A 74 8.07 1.93 -5.66
C SER A 74 8.38 0.43 -5.51
N PRO A 75 9.39 -0.11 -6.24
CA PRO A 75 9.80 -1.49 -6.10
C PRO A 75 10.32 -1.83 -4.70
N ILE A 76 10.90 -0.86 -3.97
CA ILE A 76 11.46 -1.11 -2.63
C ILE A 76 10.42 -1.63 -1.64
N LEU A 77 9.16 -1.23 -1.81
CA LEU A 77 8.04 -1.65 -0.96
C LEU A 77 7.64 -3.12 -1.17
N ALA A 78 8.18 -3.80 -2.19
CA ALA A 78 7.99 -5.24 -2.37
C ALA A 78 8.92 -6.09 -1.47
N ARG A 79 9.88 -5.46 -0.78
CA ARG A 79 10.81 -6.14 0.12
C ARG A 79 10.11 -6.56 1.41
N THR A 80 9.69 -7.81 1.48
CA THR A 80 8.99 -8.38 2.64
C THR A 80 9.89 -8.50 3.88
N ASP A 81 11.21 -8.48 3.69
CA ASP A 81 12.19 -8.40 4.79
C ASP A 81 12.21 -7.03 5.48
N LEU A 82 11.90 -5.95 4.74
CA LEU A 82 11.82 -4.59 5.27
C LEU A 82 10.39 -4.18 5.65
N TYR A 83 9.40 -4.65 4.87
CA TYR A 83 8.01 -4.25 4.97
C TYR A 83 7.09 -5.49 5.02
N PRO A 84 7.17 -6.33 6.06
CA PRO A 84 6.48 -7.61 6.12
C PRO A 84 4.94 -7.51 6.09
N ASN A 85 4.39 -6.38 6.54
CA ASN A 85 2.95 -6.14 6.63
C ASN A 85 2.41 -5.23 5.53
N PHE A 86 3.21 -4.97 4.49
CA PHE A 86 2.82 -4.08 3.40
C PHE A 86 2.23 -4.86 2.23
N ALA A 87 1.09 -4.39 1.74
CA ALA A 87 0.46 -4.84 0.51
C ALA A 87 0.04 -3.63 -0.33
N ARG A 88 -0.19 -3.87 -1.62
CA ARG A 88 -0.70 -2.85 -2.54
C ARG A 88 -1.56 -3.47 -3.63
N THR A 89 -2.51 -2.67 -4.13
CA THR A 89 -3.29 -3.01 -5.32
C THR A 89 -2.67 -2.44 -6.60
N HIS A 90 -1.84 -1.41 -6.49
CA HIS A 90 -1.14 -0.82 -7.63
C HIS A 90 0.05 -1.70 -8.05
N PRO A 91 0.27 -1.95 -9.35
CA PRO A 91 1.48 -2.63 -9.84
C PRO A 91 2.75 -1.90 -9.43
N ASN A 92 3.82 -2.64 -9.18
CA ASN A 92 5.12 -2.03 -8.90
C ASN A 92 5.78 -1.53 -10.20
N GLN A 93 6.65 -0.53 -10.13
CA GLN A 93 7.33 0.01 -11.31
C GLN A 93 8.26 -0.99 -12.01
N ALA A 94 8.75 -2.02 -11.31
CA ALA A 94 9.56 -3.06 -11.94
C ALA A 94 8.73 -3.93 -12.89
N GLU A 95 7.45 -4.20 -12.60
CA GLU A 95 6.55 -4.88 -13.56
C GLU A 95 6.32 -4.00 -14.79
N ASN A 96 6.07 -2.71 -14.59
CA ASN A 96 5.88 -1.76 -15.70
C ASN A 96 7.15 -1.69 -16.57
N MET A 97 8.33 -1.70 -15.94
CA MET A 97 9.60 -1.71 -16.65
C MET A 97 9.84 -3.02 -17.40
N ARG A 98 9.48 -4.17 -16.82
CA ARG A 98 9.50 -5.46 -17.54
C ARG A 98 8.61 -5.43 -18.79
N ALA A 99 7.41 -4.89 -18.68
CA ALA A 99 6.51 -4.73 -19.82
C ALA A 99 7.12 -3.82 -20.90
N LEU A 100 7.76 -2.71 -20.50
CA LEU A 100 8.44 -1.81 -21.43
C LEU A 100 9.63 -2.48 -22.13
N VAL A 101 10.42 -3.28 -21.41
CA VAL A 101 11.53 -4.05 -21.99
C VAL A 101 11.00 -5.03 -23.04
N HIS A 102 9.94 -5.78 -22.73
CA HIS A 102 9.30 -6.65 -23.70
C HIS A 102 8.81 -5.89 -24.93
N PHE A 103 8.18 -4.73 -24.74
CA PHE A 103 7.75 -3.89 -25.85
C PHE A 103 8.92 -3.42 -26.73
N CYS A 104 10.05 -3.01 -26.14
CA CYS A 104 11.24 -2.61 -26.89
C CYS A 104 11.84 -3.77 -27.69
N GLN A 105 11.83 -4.99 -27.13
CA GLN A 105 12.29 -6.20 -27.82
C GLN A 105 11.46 -6.50 -29.06
N GLU A 106 10.12 -6.40 -28.96
CA GLU A 106 9.22 -6.60 -30.10
C GLU A 106 9.44 -5.58 -31.22
N LEU A 107 9.86 -4.35 -30.87
CA LEU A 107 10.18 -3.31 -31.85
C LEU A 107 11.63 -3.37 -32.37
N GLY A 108 12.45 -4.28 -31.87
CA GLY A 108 13.88 -4.36 -32.21
C GLY A 108 14.69 -3.16 -31.71
N TRP A 109 14.19 -2.44 -30.69
CA TRP A 109 14.88 -1.29 -30.10
C TRP A 109 16.00 -1.78 -29.17
N SER A 110 17.23 -1.36 -29.47
CA SER A 110 18.42 -1.66 -28.66
C SER A 110 18.90 -0.50 -27.80
N GLN A 111 18.31 0.69 -27.98
CA GLN A 111 18.64 1.91 -27.25
C GLN A 111 17.35 2.68 -26.96
N VAL A 112 17.19 3.12 -25.71
CA VAL A 112 16.10 3.96 -25.22
C VAL A 112 16.70 5.01 -24.27
N ALA A 113 16.12 6.21 -24.23
CA ALA A 113 16.57 7.32 -23.39
C ALA A 113 15.94 7.28 -21.99
#